data_AF-A0A6J7LLV8-F1
#
_entry.id   AF-A0A6J7LLV8-F1
#
_cell.length_a   1.000
_cell.length_b   1.000
_cell.length_c   1.000
_cell.angle_alpha   90.00
_cell.angle_beta   90.00
_cell.angle_gamma   90.00
#
_symmetry.space_group_name_H-M   'P 1'
#
loop_
_entity.id
_entity.type
_entity.pdbx_description
1 polymer ?
#
loop_
_entity_poly.entity_id
_entity_poly.type
_entity_poly.pdbx_seq_one_letter_code
_entity_poly.pdbx_strand_id
1 'polypeptide(L)' 'MADHDAAVGRGDDGYLDPTTGLFVMTADYHQARGSCCDSGCRHCPYA' A
#
# COMPACT_ATOMS: atom_id res chain seq x y z
N MET A 1 -9.93 -2.02 -2.06
CA MET A 1 -9.93 -0.61 -1.60
C MET A 1 -10.33 -0.52 -0.14
N ALA A 2 -11.36 -1.23 0.35
CA ALA A 2 -11.71 -1.21 1.78
C ALA A 2 -10.54 -1.52 2.74
N ASP A 3 -9.71 -2.53 2.45
CA ASP A 3 -8.56 -2.87 3.32
C ASP A 3 -7.42 -1.85 3.22
N HIS A 4 -7.21 -1.28 2.03
CA HIS A 4 -6.28 -0.16 1.83
C HIS A 4 -6.70 1.05 2.66
N ASP A 5 -7.96 1.48 2.52
CA ASP A 5 -8.45 2.67 3.19
C ASP A 5 -8.48 2.47 4.71
N ALA A 6 -8.74 1.25 5.17
CA ALA A 6 -8.65 0.89 6.57
C ALA A 6 -7.21 0.91 7.11
N ALA A 7 -6.23 0.44 6.33
CA ALA A 7 -4.81 0.51 6.69
C ALA A 7 -4.32 1.97 6.74
N VAL A 8 -4.65 2.76 5.72
CA VAL A 8 -4.35 4.21 5.70
C VAL A 8 -5.01 4.92 6.88
N GLY A 9 -6.28 4.64 7.17
CA GLY A 9 -6.99 5.23 8.30
C GLY A 9 -6.43 4.85 9.68
N ARG A 10 -5.71 3.72 9.79
CA ARG A 10 -4.98 3.31 11.00
C ARG A 10 -3.56 3.84 11.05
N GLY A 11 -3.03 4.39 9.95
CA GLY A 11 -1.62 4.74 9.82
C GLY A 11 -0.71 3.53 9.64
N ASP A 12 -1.24 2.42 9.13
CA ASP A 12 -0.46 1.21 8.84
C ASP A 12 0.32 1.38 7.52
N ASP A 13 1.55 0.89 7.49
CA ASP A 13 2.42 0.91 6.30
C ASP A 13 1.91 0.04 5.13
N GLY A 14 0.99 -0.88 5.41
CA GLY A 14 0.46 -1.85 4.46
C GLY A 14 -0.61 -2.75 5.07
N TYR A 15 -1.18 -3.62 4.24
CA TYR A 15 -2.17 -4.62 4.62
C TYR A 15 -1.90 -5.94 3.91
N LEU A 16 -2.37 -7.03 4.52
CA LEU A 16 -2.42 -8.33 3.85
C LEU A 16 -3.62 -8.38 2.93
N ASP A 17 -3.39 -8.54 1.63
CA ASP A 17 -4.46 -8.73 0.66
C ASP A 17 -5.08 -10.13 0.85
N PRO A 18 -6.36 -10.24 1.25
CA PRO A 18 -7.00 -11.52 1.49
C PRO A 18 -7.16 -12.35 0.21
N THR A 19 -7.05 -11.74 -0.97
CA THR A 19 -7.21 -12.42 -2.26
C THR A 19 -5.90 -13.06 -2.72
N THR A 20 -4.80 -12.33 -2.59
CA THR A 20 -3.48 -12.78 -3.07
C THR A 20 -2.60 -13.35 -1.97
N GLY A 21 -2.93 -13.07 -0.70
CA GLY A 21 -2.11 -13.40 0.46
C GLY A 21 -0.82 -12.58 0.56
N LEU A 22 -0.65 -11.57 -0.29
CA LEU A 22 0.54 -10.73 -0.33
C LEU A 22 0.41 -9.53 0.60
N PHE A 23 1.54 -9.08 1.13
CA PHE A 23 1.60 -7.81 1.84
C PHE A 23 1.65 -6.66 0.81
N VAL A 24 0.62 -5.82 0.83
CA VAL A 24 0.45 -4.66 -0.05
C VAL A 24 0.67 -3.40 0.76
N MET A 25 1.62 -2.59 0.31
CA MET A 25 2.00 -1.34 0.98
C MET A 25 0.99 -0.23 0.65
N THR A 26 0.72 0.63 1.62
CA THR A 26 -0.23 1.74 1.44
C THR A 26 0.37 2.86 0.59
N ALA A 27 -0.50 3.69 0.01
CA ALA A 27 -0.05 4.87 -0.72
C ALA A 27 0.73 5.84 0.20
N ASP A 28 0.29 6.00 1.45
CA ASP A 28 0.97 6.83 2.47
C ASP A 28 2.39 6.34 2.75
N TYR A 29 2.60 5.03 2.91
CA TYR A 29 3.94 4.49 3.05
C TYR A 29 4.82 4.84 1.84
N HIS A 30 4.29 4.71 0.63
CA HIS A 30 5.04 5.06 -0.57
C HIS A 30 5.37 6.56 -0.63
N GLN A 31 4.43 7.43 -0.25
CA GLN A 31 4.69 8.87 -0.13
C GLN A 31 5.80 9.16 0.89
N ALA A 32 5.76 8.54 2.06
CA ALA A 32 6.79 8.68 3.09
C ALA A 32 8.16 8.15 2.63
N ARG A 33 8.17 7.04 1.87
CA ARG A 33 9.38 6.47 1.26
C ARG A 33 9.98 7.36 0.16
N GLY A 34 9.17 8.16 -0.52
CA GLY A 34 9.64 9.11 -1.53
C GLY A 34 10.09 8.48 -2.86
N SER A 35 9.85 7.18 -3.08
CA SER A 35 10.28 6.47 -4.30
C SER A 35 9.40 5.26 -4.63
N CYS A 36 9.30 4.95 -5.94
CA CYS A 36 8.65 3.74 -6.43
C CYS A 36 9.37 2.48 -5.92
N CYS A 37 8.62 1.43 -5.60
CA CYS A 37 9.16 0.14 -5.16
C CYS A 37 9.34 -0.88 -6.28
N ASP A 38 9.01 -0.51 -7.52
CA ASP A 38 9.11 -1.33 -8.74
C ASP A 38 8.43 -2.71 -8.66
N SER A 39 7.52 -2.88 -7.69
CA SER A 39 6.81 -4.13 -7.42
C SER A 39 5.41 -4.18 -8.08
N GLY A 40 5.05 -3.18 -8.88
CA GLY A 40 3.76 -3.11 -9.57
C GLY A 40 2.56 -2.90 -8.64
N CYS A 41 2.74 -2.18 -7.53
CA CYS A 41 1.68 -1.94 -6.55
C CYS A 41 0.54 -1.11 -7.16
N ARG A 42 -0.71 -1.53 -6.91
CA ARG A 42 -1.92 -0.92 -7.50
C ARG A 42 -2.21 0.51 -7.02
N HIS A 43 -1.55 0.94 -5.94
CA HIS A 43 -1.76 2.23 -5.28
C HIS A 43 -0.46 3.04 -5.17
N CYS A 44 0.55 2.72 -5.98
CA CYS A 44 1.80 3.47 -5.97
C CYS A 44 1.57 4.87 -6.56
N PRO A 45 1.89 5.95 -5.82
CA PRO A 45 1.79 7.33 -6.33
C PRO A 45 2.88 7.67 -7.36
N TYR A 46 3.87 6.79 -7.55
CA TYR A 46 4.99 6.96 -8.48
C TYR A 46 4.94 6.03 -9.71
N ALA A 47 3.85 5.27 -9.88
CA ALA A 47 3.66 4.36 -11.01
C ALA A 47 2.95 5.04 -12.18
#